data_AF-A0A6J7QE18-F1
#
_entry.id   AF-A0A6J7QE18-F1
#
_cell.length_a   1.000
_cell.length_b   1.000
_cell.length_c   1.000
_cell.angle_alpha   90.00
_cell.angle_beta   90.00
_cell.angle_gamma   90.00
#
_symmetry.space_group_name_H-M   'P 1'
#
loop_
_entity.id
_entity.type
_entity.pdbx_description
1 polymer ?
#
loop_
_entity_poly.entity_id
_entity_poly.type
_entity_poly.pdbx_seq_one_letter_code
_entity_poly.pdbx_strand_id
1 'polypeptide(L)'
;MPTSIRPVNSSTAQFSWKRCSSAYNQTVATVGGTRTASAPVAPVVLRTLPGFNSATFIGLGSIQFIYSDLGIGNRPNERLALQQSATQLCTGTNAWEKMLTAYGDDSSAFVETLCSTSTYTYEFIFGASGVGANPLRFATGEAGLPRAPAWTSGYAITVLDP
;
A
#
# COMPACT_ATOMS: atom_id res chain seq x y z
N MET A 1 -12.16 -24.19 -16.60
CA MET A 1 -10.82 -23.73 -17.03
C MET A 1 -10.89 -22.23 -17.22
N PRO A 2 -10.17 -21.40 -16.46
CA PRO A 2 -10.04 -20.00 -16.82
C PRO A 2 -9.11 -19.90 -18.03
N THR A 3 -9.71 -19.61 -19.18
CA THR A 3 -9.05 -19.36 -20.46
C THR A 3 -8.51 -17.93 -20.51
N SER A 4 -7.30 -17.80 -21.05
CA SER A 4 -6.51 -16.58 -21.33
C SER A 4 -5.52 -16.16 -20.24
N ILE A 5 -4.43 -16.93 -20.09
CA ILE A 5 -3.15 -16.42 -19.56
C ILE A 5 -2.60 -15.45 -20.59
N ARG A 6 -2.97 -14.16 -20.52
CA ARG A 6 -2.12 -13.14 -21.14
C ARG A 6 -0.82 -13.13 -20.34
N PRO A 7 0.36 -13.28 -20.96
CA PRO A 7 1.62 -13.09 -20.24
C PRO A 7 1.67 -11.63 -19.85
N VAL A 8 1.31 -11.32 -18.60
CA VAL A 8 1.36 -9.97 -18.06
C VAL A 8 2.81 -9.67 -17.69
N ASN A 9 3.65 -9.52 -18.72
CA ASN A 9 5.04 -9.15 -18.55
C ASN A 9 5.13 -7.69 -18.08
N SER A 10 6.30 -7.28 -17.56
CA SER A 10 6.57 -5.90 -17.11
C SER A 10 6.41 -4.79 -18.16
N SER A 11 6.00 -5.12 -19.40
CA SER A 11 5.59 -4.13 -20.40
C SER A 11 4.17 -3.60 -20.15
N THR A 12 3.34 -4.33 -19.41
CA THR A 12 2.05 -3.82 -18.91
C THR A 12 2.27 -2.94 -17.69
N ALA A 13 1.57 -1.80 -17.62
CA ALA A 13 1.81 -0.78 -16.61
C ALA A 13 1.63 -1.29 -15.17
N GLN A 14 0.86 -2.37 -14.95
CA GLN A 14 0.52 -2.91 -13.63
C GLN A 14 1.61 -3.81 -13.03
N PHE A 15 2.56 -4.33 -13.82
CA PHE A 15 3.63 -5.25 -13.38
C PHE A 15 5.03 -4.64 -13.57
N SER A 16 5.14 -3.33 -13.38
CA SER A 16 6.41 -2.62 -13.46
C SER A 16 6.50 -1.60 -12.33
N TRP A 17 7.23 -1.94 -11.27
CA TRP A 17 7.46 -1.04 -10.13
C TRP A 17 7.85 0.37 -10.56
N LYS A 18 8.83 0.49 -11.47
CA LYS A 18 9.34 1.80 -11.92
C LYS A 18 8.26 2.62 -12.62
N ARG A 19 7.44 2.00 -13.47
CA ARG A 19 6.34 2.68 -14.18
C ARG A 19 5.21 3.04 -13.21
N CYS A 20 4.84 2.11 -12.32
CA CYS A 20 3.86 2.35 -11.27
C CYS A 20 4.30 3.49 -10.34
N SER A 21 5.55 3.48 -9.84
CA SER A 21 6.08 4.52 -8.95
C SER A 21 6.08 5.89 -9.63
N SER A 22 6.53 5.96 -10.88
CA SER A 22 6.47 7.19 -11.67
C SER A 22 5.04 7.70 -11.87
N ALA A 23 4.11 6.81 -12.20
CA ALA A 23 2.70 7.16 -12.40
C ALA A 23 2.03 7.57 -11.08
N TYR A 24 2.31 6.85 -10.00
CA TYR A 24 1.69 7.07 -8.70
C TYR A 24 2.25 8.25 -7.94
N ASN A 25 3.51 8.62 -8.12
CA ASN A 25 4.03 9.86 -7.55
C ASN A 25 3.19 11.07 -7.99
N GLN A 26 2.83 11.13 -9.29
CA GLN A 26 1.95 12.17 -9.83
C GLN A 26 0.47 11.92 -9.45
N THR A 27 0.00 10.67 -9.55
CA THR A 27 -1.39 10.31 -9.24
C THR A 27 -1.75 10.54 -7.76
N VAL A 28 -0.83 10.31 -6.82
CA VAL A 28 -1.05 10.57 -5.39
C VAL A 28 -1.29 12.06 -5.17
N ALA A 29 -0.55 12.93 -5.85
CA ALA A 29 -0.78 14.38 -5.81
C ALA A 29 -2.12 14.75 -6.48
N THR A 30 -2.43 14.20 -7.67
CA THR A 30 -3.65 14.53 -8.44
C THR A 30 -4.93 13.97 -7.82
N VAL A 31 -4.97 12.69 -7.46
CA VAL A 31 -6.11 12.05 -6.78
C VAL A 31 -6.28 12.62 -5.38
N GLY A 32 -5.16 12.89 -4.69
CA GLY A 32 -5.17 13.70 -3.48
C GLY A 32 -5.95 14.99 -3.71
N GLY A 33 -5.58 15.78 -4.71
CA GLY A 33 -6.25 17.03 -5.07
C GLY A 33 -7.66 16.94 -5.68
N THR A 34 -8.14 15.75 -6.08
CA THR A 34 -9.48 15.55 -6.68
C THR A 34 -10.48 14.94 -5.68
N ARG A 35 -10.02 14.06 -4.78
CA ARG A 35 -10.84 13.51 -3.67
C ARG A 35 -10.96 14.48 -2.47
N THR A 36 -10.27 15.61 -2.50
CA THR A 36 -10.23 16.65 -1.45
C THR A 36 -11.49 17.52 -1.34
N ALA A 37 -12.54 17.32 -2.14
CA ALA A 37 -13.83 18.00 -1.86
C ALA A 37 -14.37 17.67 -0.44
N SER A 38 -13.88 16.59 0.19
CA SER A 38 -14.24 16.18 1.56
C SER A 38 -13.04 16.00 2.51
N ALA A 39 -11.80 16.21 2.05
CA ALA A 39 -10.59 16.11 2.86
C ALA A 39 -9.70 17.32 2.54
N PRO A 40 -9.67 18.39 3.35
CA PRO A 40 -9.15 19.70 2.94
C PRO A 40 -7.62 19.80 2.80
N VAL A 41 -6.88 18.70 2.99
CA VAL A 41 -5.42 18.73 3.13
C VAL A 41 -4.78 17.64 2.27
N ALA A 42 -3.88 18.05 1.36
CA ALA A 42 -3.10 17.13 0.56
C ALA A 42 -2.16 16.28 1.46
N PRO A 43 -1.89 15.00 1.13
CA PRO A 43 -1.10 14.11 1.98
C PRO A 43 0.28 14.66 2.38
N VAL A 44 0.97 15.32 1.46
CA VAL A 44 2.30 15.91 1.70
C VAL A 44 2.28 17.00 2.78
N VAL A 45 1.16 17.70 2.96
CA VAL A 45 1.01 18.76 3.97
C VAL A 45 0.96 18.17 5.37
N LEU A 46 0.51 16.91 5.54
CA LEU A 46 0.45 16.27 6.86
C LEU A 46 1.82 16.23 7.54
N ARG A 47 2.91 16.18 6.77
CA ARG A 47 4.29 16.16 7.27
C ARG A 47 4.69 17.38 8.07
N THR A 48 4.05 18.51 7.82
CA THR A 48 4.38 19.77 8.49
C THR A 48 3.67 19.91 9.83
N LEU A 49 2.76 18.99 10.16
CA LEU A 49 2.05 19.01 11.42
C LEU A 49 3.01 18.78 12.60
N PRO A 50 2.89 19.56 13.70
CA PRO A 50 3.67 19.33 14.90
C PRO A 50 3.53 17.89 15.40
N GLY A 51 4.65 17.25 15.72
CA GLY A 51 4.68 15.87 16.22
C GLY A 51 4.53 14.79 15.14
N PHE A 52 4.34 15.13 13.86
CA PHE A 52 4.20 14.15 12.77
C PHE A 52 5.39 13.19 12.69
N ASN A 53 6.62 13.71 12.71
CA ASN A 53 7.84 12.89 12.63
C ASN A 53 8.04 11.95 13.83
N SER A 54 7.38 12.23 14.96
CA SER A 54 7.37 11.40 16.16
C SER A 54 6.11 10.55 16.29
N ALA A 55 5.14 10.66 15.38
CA ALA A 55 3.95 9.83 15.44
C ALA A 55 4.28 8.39 15.02
N THR A 56 3.59 7.43 15.64
CA THR A 56 3.54 6.06 15.15
C THR A 56 2.33 5.90 14.24
N PHE A 57 2.54 5.39 13.04
CA PHE A 57 1.50 5.15 12.05
C PHE A 57 1.19 3.66 11.97
N ILE A 58 -0.10 3.35 11.84
CA ILE A 58 -0.57 1.98 11.67
C ILE A 58 -1.22 1.86 10.29
N GLY A 59 -0.69 0.98 9.45
CA GLY A 59 -1.26 0.63 8.16
C GLY A 59 -2.41 -0.36 8.32
N LEU A 60 -3.60 0.02 7.86
CA LEU A 60 -4.85 -0.75 8.04
C LEU A 60 -5.45 -1.16 6.70
N GLY A 61 -6.41 -2.09 6.73
CA GLY A 61 -7.17 -2.51 5.56
C GLY A 61 -6.28 -3.15 4.49
N SER A 62 -6.34 -2.65 3.25
CA SER A 62 -5.56 -3.21 2.14
C SER A 62 -4.05 -3.19 2.38
N ILE A 63 -3.54 -2.26 3.19
CA ILE A 63 -2.11 -2.20 3.53
C ILE A 63 -1.69 -3.45 4.32
N GLN A 64 -2.49 -3.87 5.30
CA GLN A 64 -2.21 -5.07 6.10
C GLN A 64 -2.22 -6.34 5.24
N PHE A 65 -3.18 -6.47 4.31
CA PHE A 65 -3.24 -7.60 3.40
C PHE A 65 -2.03 -7.63 2.47
N ILE A 66 -1.65 -6.50 1.86
CA ILE A 66 -0.43 -6.40 1.04
C ILE A 66 0.82 -6.84 1.84
N TYR A 67 0.93 -6.41 3.09
CA TYR A 67 2.09 -6.70 3.91
C TYR A 67 2.15 -8.15 4.38
N SER A 68 0.99 -8.76 4.65
CA SER A 68 0.85 -10.19 4.92
C SER A 68 1.23 -10.99 3.67
N ASP A 69 0.66 -10.64 2.53
CA ASP A 69 0.87 -11.28 1.23
C ASP A 69 2.33 -11.23 0.80
N LEU A 70 3.04 -10.14 1.09
CA LEU A 70 4.47 -9.99 0.79
C LEU A 70 5.38 -10.55 1.90
N GLY A 71 4.84 -11.00 3.03
CA GLY A 71 5.62 -11.51 4.16
C GLY A 71 6.52 -10.46 4.83
N ILE A 72 6.09 -9.19 4.89
CA ILE A 72 6.89 -8.06 5.34
C ILE A 72 6.41 -7.38 6.63
N GLY A 73 5.24 -7.75 7.18
CA GLY A 73 4.59 -7.04 8.30
C GLY A 73 5.34 -6.97 9.63
N ASN A 74 6.50 -7.62 9.77
CA ASN A 74 7.35 -7.58 10.97
C ASN A 74 8.80 -7.14 10.65
N ARG A 75 9.04 -6.57 9.48
CA ARG A 75 10.40 -6.19 9.05
C ARG A 75 10.78 -4.82 9.68
N PRO A 76 12.00 -4.66 10.24
CA PRO A 76 12.42 -3.44 10.95
C PRO A 76 12.55 -2.18 10.06
N ASN A 77 12.35 -2.31 8.74
CA ASN A 77 12.26 -1.20 7.81
C ASN A 77 11.24 -1.56 6.72
N GLU A 78 9.97 -1.35 7.06
CA GLU A 78 8.82 -1.70 6.21
C GLU A 78 8.88 -1.02 4.83
N ARG A 79 9.45 0.19 4.74
CA ARG A 79 9.68 0.88 3.46
C ARG A 79 10.61 0.09 2.54
N LEU A 80 11.78 -0.32 3.06
CA LEU A 80 12.75 -1.08 2.27
C LEU A 80 12.20 -2.46 1.93
N ALA A 81 11.55 -3.13 2.88
CA ALA A 81 10.97 -4.45 2.69
C ALA A 81 9.87 -4.45 1.62
N LEU A 82 8.97 -3.44 1.64
CA LEU A 82 7.94 -3.26 0.62
C LEU A 82 8.55 -3.01 -0.76
N GLN A 83 9.54 -2.11 -0.85
CA GLN A 83 10.21 -1.82 -2.12
C GLN A 83 10.91 -3.06 -2.70
N GLN A 84 11.66 -3.79 -1.87
CA GLN A 84 12.40 -4.98 -2.30
C GLN A 84 11.45 -6.09 -2.76
N SER A 85 10.42 -6.41 -1.97
CA SER A 85 9.48 -7.48 -2.27
C SER A 85 8.66 -7.16 -3.52
N ALA A 86 8.15 -5.92 -3.62
CA ALA A 86 7.44 -5.48 -4.81
C ALA A 86 8.34 -5.47 -6.05
N THR A 87 9.60 -5.02 -5.94
CA THR A 87 10.54 -5.06 -7.07
C THR A 87 10.84 -6.50 -7.49
N GLN A 88 11.02 -7.42 -6.56
CA GLN A 88 11.35 -8.82 -6.83
C GLN A 88 10.23 -9.53 -7.62
N LEU A 89 8.98 -9.34 -7.20
CA LEU A 89 7.80 -9.96 -7.80
C LEU A 89 7.34 -9.23 -9.07
N CYS A 90 7.38 -7.90 -9.06
CA CYS A 90 6.76 -7.05 -10.08
C CYS A 90 7.76 -6.48 -11.09
N THR A 91 8.88 -7.18 -11.32
CA THR A 91 9.83 -6.83 -12.38
C THR A 91 10.33 -8.07 -13.11
N GLY A 92 10.74 -7.87 -14.36
CA GLY A 92 11.21 -8.92 -15.26
C GLY A 92 10.15 -9.35 -16.27
N THR A 93 10.56 -10.17 -17.22
CA THR A 93 9.65 -10.76 -18.22
C THR A 93 8.78 -11.85 -17.61
N ASN A 94 9.21 -12.45 -16.49
CA ASN A 94 8.54 -13.52 -15.76
C ASN A 94 7.78 -13.04 -14.50
N ALA A 95 7.40 -11.77 -14.43
CA ALA A 95 6.77 -11.19 -13.24
C ALA A 95 5.44 -11.89 -12.89
N TRP A 96 4.64 -12.21 -13.91
CA TRP A 96 3.37 -12.92 -13.72
C TRP A 96 3.57 -14.35 -13.21
N GLU A 97 4.57 -15.07 -13.73
CA GLU A 97 4.90 -16.42 -13.28
C GLU A 97 5.43 -16.43 -11.85
N LYS A 98 6.24 -15.44 -11.45
CA LYS A 98 6.67 -15.26 -10.06
C LYS A 98 5.48 -15.03 -9.13
N MET A 99 4.51 -14.24 -9.57
CA MET A 99 3.28 -13.95 -8.83
C MET A 99 2.42 -15.20 -8.66
N LEU A 100 2.15 -15.94 -9.74
CA LEU A 100 1.42 -17.22 -9.66
C LEU A 100 2.15 -18.24 -8.78
N THR A 101 3.49 -18.27 -8.81
CA THR A 101 4.28 -19.16 -7.95
C THR A 101 4.19 -18.75 -6.47
N ALA A 102 4.14 -17.44 -6.18
CA ALA A 102 4.06 -16.93 -4.82
C ALA A 102 2.68 -17.15 -4.17
N TYR A 103 1.60 -17.14 -4.97
CA TYR A 103 0.21 -17.23 -4.47
C TYR A 103 -0.48 -18.56 -4.79
N GLY A 104 0.11 -19.44 -5.61
CA GLY A 104 -0.45 -20.75 -5.95
C GLY A 104 -1.79 -20.67 -6.69
N ASP A 105 -2.67 -21.63 -6.44
CA ASP A 105 -4.03 -21.69 -7.02
C ASP A 105 -5.02 -20.72 -6.35
N ASP A 106 -4.62 -20.04 -5.27
CA ASP A 106 -5.40 -18.98 -4.62
C ASP A 106 -5.30 -17.67 -5.42
N SER A 107 -5.66 -17.74 -6.71
CA SER A 107 -5.74 -16.57 -7.60
C SER A 107 -6.91 -15.68 -7.18
N SER A 108 -6.76 -14.99 -6.05
CA SER A 108 -7.66 -13.91 -5.69
C SER A 108 -7.51 -12.78 -6.71
N ALA A 109 -8.56 -11.96 -6.90
CA ALA A 109 -8.47 -10.71 -7.67
C ALA A 109 -7.37 -9.76 -7.14
N PHE A 110 -6.85 -10.04 -5.94
CA PHE A 110 -5.75 -9.31 -5.32
C PHE A 110 -4.41 -9.60 -6.01
N VAL A 111 -4.15 -10.81 -6.50
CA VAL A 111 -2.89 -11.20 -7.16
C VAL A 111 -2.65 -10.38 -8.44
N GLU A 112 -3.72 -10.15 -9.22
CA GLU A 112 -3.65 -9.35 -10.45
C GLU A 112 -3.33 -7.87 -10.18
N THR A 113 -3.69 -7.37 -8.99
CA THR A 113 -3.53 -5.96 -8.64
C THR A 113 -2.39 -5.70 -7.67
N LEU A 114 -1.82 -6.73 -7.03
CA LEU A 114 -0.82 -6.60 -5.95
C LEU A 114 0.35 -5.71 -6.34
N CYS A 115 0.87 -5.83 -7.56
CA CYS A 115 1.99 -5.02 -8.03
C CYS A 115 1.62 -3.53 -8.10
N SER A 116 0.44 -3.22 -8.62
CA SER A 116 -0.08 -1.86 -8.70
C SER A 116 -0.40 -1.30 -7.31
N THR A 117 -1.06 -2.09 -6.45
CA THR A 117 -1.49 -1.68 -5.11
C THR A 117 -0.30 -1.55 -4.15
N SER A 118 0.67 -2.46 -4.20
CA SER A 118 1.92 -2.37 -3.42
C SER A 118 2.72 -1.13 -3.79
N THR A 119 2.81 -0.81 -5.09
CA THR A 119 3.52 0.39 -5.53
C THR A 119 2.79 1.67 -5.13
N TYR A 120 1.47 1.70 -5.28
CA TYR A 120 0.65 2.82 -4.79
C TYR A 120 0.82 3.01 -3.28
N THR A 121 0.72 1.93 -2.50
CA THR A 121 0.91 1.94 -1.04
C THR A 121 2.28 2.49 -0.66
N TYR A 122 3.35 2.10 -1.36
CA TYR A 122 4.67 2.66 -1.13
C TYR A 122 4.73 4.17 -1.40
N GLU A 123 4.25 4.62 -2.56
CA GLU A 123 4.29 6.04 -2.92
C GLU A 123 3.40 6.88 -1.99
N PHE A 124 2.26 6.34 -1.59
CA PHE A 124 1.35 6.99 -0.65
C PHE A 124 1.94 7.09 0.74
N ILE A 125 2.57 6.04 1.29
CA ILE A 125 3.07 6.06 2.67
C ILE A 125 4.44 6.74 2.74
N PHE A 126 5.35 6.43 1.82
CA PHE A 126 6.77 6.78 1.91
C PHE A 126 7.29 7.66 0.76
N GLY A 127 6.55 7.75 -0.35
CA GLY A 127 6.95 8.51 -1.54
C GLY A 127 7.01 10.01 -1.30
N ALA A 128 7.68 10.78 -2.16
CA ALA A 128 7.90 12.21 -1.95
C ALA A 128 6.59 13.03 -1.84
N SER A 129 5.56 12.64 -2.60
CA SER A 129 4.25 13.29 -2.64
C SER A 129 3.21 12.68 -1.69
N GLY A 130 3.57 11.58 -1.00
CA GLY A 130 2.67 10.87 -0.08
C GLY A 130 2.62 11.47 1.33
N VAL A 131 2.09 10.71 2.27
CA VAL A 131 2.05 11.01 3.71
C VAL A 131 3.46 11.19 4.26
N GLY A 132 4.42 10.34 3.88
CA GLY A 132 5.82 10.42 4.33
C GLY A 132 6.02 9.92 5.75
N ALA A 133 5.33 8.85 6.13
CA ALA A 133 5.51 8.23 7.44
C ALA A 133 6.96 7.79 7.65
N ASN A 134 7.47 7.95 8.88
CA ASN A 134 8.78 7.44 9.25
C ASN A 134 8.75 5.90 9.22
N PRO A 135 9.55 5.22 8.39
CA PRO A 135 9.54 3.75 8.31
C PRO A 135 9.88 3.03 9.61
N LEU A 136 10.58 3.69 10.54
CA LEU A 136 10.91 3.14 11.86
C LEU A 136 9.76 3.31 12.88
N ARG A 137 8.71 4.05 12.51
CA ARG A 137 7.52 4.29 13.32
C ARG A 137 6.25 3.93 12.54
N PHE A 138 6.36 3.03 11.59
CA PHE A 138 5.24 2.51 10.82
C PHE A 138 5.12 1.01 11.08
N ALA A 139 3.90 0.54 11.31
CA ALA A 139 3.59 -0.86 11.54
C ALA A 139 2.30 -1.25 10.85
N THR A 140 2.17 -2.52 10.45
CA THR A 140 0.93 -3.09 9.90
C THR A 140 0.26 -4.12 10.81
N GLY A 141 0.89 -4.39 11.96
CA GLY A 141 0.44 -5.38 12.94
C GLY A 141 -0.43 -4.78 14.05
N GLU A 142 -1.60 -5.38 14.26
CA GLU A 142 -2.50 -5.19 15.41
C GLU A 142 -2.02 -5.96 16.65
N ALA A 143 -0.72 -6.07 16.91
CA ALA A 143 -0.24 -6.84 18.04
C ALA A 143 -0.71 -6.20 19.36
N GLY A 144 -1.80 -6.71 19.92
CA GLY A 144 -2.38 -6.30 21.20
C GLY A 144 -3.63 -5.42 21.14
N LEU A 145 -4.27 -5.22 19.98
CA LEU A 145 -5.53 -4.48 19.92
C LEU A 145 -6.75 -5.43 20.00
N PRO A 146 -7.72 -5.19 20.90
CA PRO A 146 -8.88 -6.08 21.06
C PRO A 146 -9.88 -5.99 19.90
N ARG A 147 -9.77 -4.96 19.04
CA ARG A 147 -10.55 -4.78 17.81
C ARG A 147 -9.70 -4.09 16.75
N ALA A 148 -9.93 -4.45 15.50
CA ALA A 148 -9.30 -3.79 14.36
C ALA A 148 -9.66 -2.29 14.34
N PRO A 149 -8.68 -1.37 14.34
CA PRO A 149 -8.98 0.04 14.21
C PRO A 149 -9.66 0.28 12.86
N ALA A 150 -10.84 0.87 12.91
CA ALA A 150 -11.58 1.23 11.71
C ALA A 150 -12.36 2.51 11.98
N TRP A 151 -12.64 3.26 10.91
CA TRP A 151 -13.46 4.46 10.98
C TRP A 151 -14.84 4.18 11.61
N THR A 152 -15.34 2.95 11.47
CA THR A 152 -16.60 2.49 12.06
C THR A 152 -16.57 2.52 13.59
N SER A 153 -15.43 2.20 14.21
CA SER A 153 -15.26 2.30 15.67
C SER A 153 -15.26 3.75 16.12
N GLY A 154 -14.60 4.63 15.36
CA GLY A 154 -14.62 6.08 15.63
C GLY A 154 -16.03 6.66 15.51
N TYR A 155 -16.76 6.30 14.44
CA TYR A 155 -18.15 6.71 14.25
C TYR A 155 -19.07 6.20 15.37
N ALA A 156 -18.90 4.95 15.81
CA ALA A 156 -19.68 4.41 16.92
C ALA A 156 -19.46 5.21 18.21
N ILE A 157 -18.21 5.55 18.52
CA ILE A 157 -17.86 6.35 19.71
C ILE A 157 -18.37 7.79 19.58
N THR A 158 -18.25 8.43 18.42
CA THR A 158 -18.57 9.87 18.30
C THR A 158 -20.01 10.18 17.95
N VAL A 159 -20.76 9.20 17.42
CA VAL A 159 -22.13 9.43 16.90
C VAL A 159 -23.17 8.52 17.56
N LEU A 160 -22.83 7.28 17.89
CA LEU A 160 -23.80 6.32 18.45
C LEU A 160 -23.83 6.31 19.99
N ASP A 161 -22.70 6.59 20.64
CA ASP A 161 -22.56 6.66 22.10
C ASP A 161 -21.56 7.77 22.53
N PRO A 162 -21.93 9.06 22.35
CA PRO A 162 -21.04 10.20 22.56
C PRO A 162 -20.65 10.48 24.02
#